data_AF-A0A939S814-F1
#
_entry.id   AF-A0A939S814-F1
#
_cell.length_a   1.000
_cell.length_b   1.000
_cell.length_c   1.000
_cell.angle_alpha   90.00
_cell.angle_beta   90.00
_cell.angle_gamma   90.00
#
_symmetry.space_group_name_H-M   'P 1'
#
loop_
_entity.id
_entity.type
_entity.pdbx_description
1 polymer ?
#
loop_
_entity_poly.entity_id
_entity_poly.type
_entity_poly.pdbx_seq_one_letter_code
_entity_poly.pdbx_strand_id
1 'polypeptide(L)'
;MRQFDIRDWYWFIGTDQSNVWSSLKAASVPISDEGYQAFVAGGNNAAPIEFADLRSMFAEHYPGGMLDTYTASKRWLKEQAGITLESDMPIKTDDRAQAKISGAYFAAQASSAVITPWHAADGAVYQLSATDIEQMNVELLTHINACFSVSADVLSGIEAGTITTREQIDAAFSAPMTQAQKDWLKKAG
;
A
#
# COMPACT_ATOMS: atom_id res chain seq x y z
N MET A 1 6.46 7.12 34.50
CA MET A 1 7.38 7.37 33.37
C MET A 1 7.34 6.14 32.47
N ARG A 2 6.89 6.34 31.23
CA ARG A 2 6.81 5.31 30.18
C ARG A 2 8.23 4.98 29.72
N GLN A 3 8.50 3.71 29.41
CA GLN A 3 9.73 3.33 28.72
C GLN A 3 9.75 3.99 27.33
N PHE A 4 10.93 4.43 26.88
CA PHE A 4 11.09 4.97 25.54
C PHE A 4 10.66 3.94 24.48
N ASP A 5 9.68 4.32 23.68
CA ASP A 5 9.22 3.58 22.50
C ASP A 5 9.22 4.54 21.33
N ILE A 6 10.16 4.36 20.41
CA ILE A 6 10.32 5.26 19.27
C ILE A 6 9.09 5.27 18.33
N ARG A 7 8.15 4.33 18.46
CA ARG A 7 6.86 4.30 17.73
C ARG A 7 5.82 5.19 18.36
N ASP A 8 5.95 5.48 19.64
CA ASP A 8 5.00 6.29 20.38
C ASP A 8 5.74 7.23 21.36
N TRP A 9 6.48 8.17 20.76
CA TRP A 9 7.21 9.21 21.47
C TRP A 9 7.04 10.58 20.81
N TYR A 10 7.40 11.61 21.57
CA TYR A 10 7.29 13.01 21.19
C TYR A 10 8.63 13.74 21.33
N TRP A 11 8.93 14.65 20.40
CA TRP A 11 10.12 15.49 20.43
C TRP A 11 9.80 16.93 20.03
N PHE A 12 10.50 17.90 20.61
CA PHE A 12 10.52 19.27 20.10
C PHE A 12 11.54 19.37 18.98
N ILE A 13 11.13 19.85 17.80
CA ILE A 13 12.03 19.97 16.64
C ILE A 13 12.62 21.37 16.59
N GLY A 14 13.94 21.48 16.73
CA GLY A 14 14.64 22.77 16.78
C GLY A 14 14.15 23.63 17.95
N THR A 15 13.92 24.93 17.69
CA THR A 15 13.57 25.90 18.75
C THR A 15 12.07 26.17 18.90
N ASP A 16 11.21 25.58 18.06
CA ASP A 16 9.76 25.76 18.17
C ASP A 16 9.20 24.93 19.33
N GLN A 17 8.68 25.61 20.36
CA GLN A 17 8.05 24.98 21.53
C GLN A 17 6.52 24.95 21.44
N SER A 18 5.93 25.45 20.36
CA SER A 18 4.47 25.42 20.16
C SER A 18 3.97 24.10 19.58
N ASN A 19 4.86 23.33 18.94
CA ASN A 19 4.57 22.03 18.35
C ASN A 19 5.57 20.97 18.76
N VAL A 20 5.14 19.72 18.71
CA VAL A 20 5.97 18.53 18.91
C VAL A 20 5.79 17.58 17.73
N TRP A 21 6.85 16.90 17.33
CA TRP A 21 6.76 15.77 16.42
C TRP A 21 6.24 14.54 17.16
N SER A 22 5.20 13.90 16.63
CA SER A 22 4.70 12.60 17.09
C SER A 22 5.19 11.50 16.15
N SER A 23 5.94 10.52 16.66
CA SER A 23 6.29 9.33 15.87
C SER A 23 5.07 8.50 15.51
N LEU A 24 4.09 8.43 16.41
CA LEU A 24 2.88 7.63 16.23
C LEU A 24 2.04 8.14 15.06
N LYS A 25 1.93 9.47 14.93
CA LYS A 25 1.19 10.12 13.83
C LYS A 25 2.05 10.44 12.62
N ALA A 26 3.38 10.27 12.73
CA ALA A 26 4.37 10.72 11.75
C ALA A 26 4.17 12.18 11.30
N ALA A 27 3.83 13.07 12.25
CA ALA A 27 3.47 14.46 11.98
C ALA A 27 3.83 15.39 13.14
N SER A 28 3.99 16.67 12.82
CA SER A 28 4.03 17.75 13.82
C SER A 28 2.61 18.04 14.33
N VAL A 29 2.43 18.05 15.64
CA VAL A 29 1.15 18.33 16.31
C VAL A 29 1.33 19.45 17.33
N PRO A 30 0.30 20.27 17.60
CA PRO A 30 0.41 21.31 18.61
C PRO A 30 0.58 20.70 20.00
N ILE A 31 1.19 21.43 20.93
CA ILE A 31 1.28 20.98 22.34
C ILE A 31 -0.10 20.80 23.00
N SER A 32 -1.18 21.32 22.43
CA SER A 32 -2.55 21.05 22.88
C SER A 32 -3.11 19.72 22.41
N ASP A 33 -2.38 18.93 21.61
CA ASP A 33 -2.80 17.60 21.15
C ASP A 33 -3.06 16.67 22.35
N GLU A 34 -4.20 15.99 22.33
CA GLU A 34 -4.64 15.12 23.44
C GLU A 34 -3.62 14.00 23.74
N GLY A 35 -2.98 13.45 22.69
CA GLY A 35 -1.96 12.42 22.85
C GLY A 35 -0.71 12.95 23.55
N TYR A 36 -0.27 14.16 23.21
CA TYR A 36 0.87 14.80 23.87
C TYR A 36 0.53 15.19 25.33
N GLN A 37 -0.68 15.70 25.59
CA GLN A 37 -1.12 16.02 26.96
C GLN A 37 -1.15 14.75 27.83
N ALA A 38 -1.63 13.63 27.30
CA ALA A 38 -1.60 12.34 27.99
C ALA A 38 -0.16 11.85 28.23
N PHE A 39 0.74 12.02 27.25
CA PHE A 39 2.16 11.69 27.38
C PHE A 39 2.82 12.45 28.54
N VAL A 40 2.57 13.76 28.66
CA VAL A 40 3.08 14.60 29.75
C VAL A 40 2.43 14.25 31.09
N ALA A 41 1.11 14.03 31.12
CA ALA A 41 0.40 13.60 32.33
C ALA A 41 0.92 12.27 32.88
N GLY A 42 1.46 11.40 32.03
CA GLY A 42 2.16 10.17 32.41
C GLY A 42 3.56 10.37 33.02
N GLY A 43 3.98 11.63 33.21
CA GLY A 43 5.27 12.02 33.76
C GLY A 43 6.41 11.90 32.75
N ASN A 44 6.13 11.97 31.45
CA ASN A 44 7.14 11.97 30.39
C ASN A 44 7.39 13.39 29.89
N ASN A 45 8.55 13.63 29.29
CA ASN A 45 8.91 14.92 28.72
C ASN A 45 9.46 14.72 27.31
N ALA A 46 9.01 15.55 26.37
CA ALA A 46 9.58 15.57 25.03
C ALA A 46 10.95 16.22 25.09
N ALA A 47 11.97 15.52 24.61
CA ALA A 47 13.31 16.06 24.50
C ALA A 47 13.42 16.93 23.23
N PRO A 48 14.19 18.02 23.26
CA PRO A 48 14.57 18.73 22.05
C PRO A 48 15.47 17.83 21.19
N ILE A 49 15.27 17.90 19.87
CA ILE A 49 16.09 17.20 18.89
C ILE A 49 16.15 18.02 17.60
N GLU A 50 17.31 18.01 16.94
CA GLU A 50 17.40 18.56 15.60
C GLU A 50 16.75 17.61 14.59
N PHE A 51 16.13 18.16 13.54
CA PHE A 51 15.42 17.33 12.56
C PHE A 51 16.34 16.32 11.87
N ALA A 52 17.61 16.68 11.67
CA ALA A 52 18.62 15.77 11.11
C ALA A 52 18.94 14.60 12.06
N ASP A 53 18.98 14.84 13.37
CA ASP A 53 19.24 13.82 14.38
C ASP A 53 18.01 12.94 14.58
N LEU A 54 16.80 13.52 14.57
CA LEU A 54 15.56 12.75 14.59
C LEU A 54 15.46 11.84 13.37
N ARG A 55 15.85 12.34 12.19
CA ARG A 55 15.92 11.54 10.98
C ARG A 55 16.98 10.44 11.10
N SER A 56 18.09 10.69 11.78
CA SER A 56 19.14 9.69 12.01
C SER A 56 18.72 8.65 13.04
N MET A 57 18.05 9.04 14.13
CA MET A 57 17.45 8.15 15.12
C MET A 57 16.34 7.31 14.49
N PHE A 58 15.48 7.93 13.68
CA PHE A 58 14.53 7.17 12.88
C PHE A 58 15.26 6.28 11.89
N ALA A 59 16.35 6.68 11.24
CA ALA A 59 17.09 5.78 10.36
C ALA A 59 17.79 4.62 11.09
N GLU A 60 18.20 4.81 12.35
CA GLU A 60 18.87 3.82 13.19
C GLU A 60 17.88 2.81 13.79
N HIS A 61 16.70 3.29 14.23
CA HIS A 61 15.66 2.46 14.82
C HIS A 61 14.53 2.05 13.85
N TYR A 62 14.45 2.71 12.69
CA TYR A 62 13.61 2.47 11.51
C TYR A 62 14.47 2.55 10.25
N PRO A 63 15.44 1.64 10.08
CA PRO A 63 16.20 1.59 8.84
C PRO A 63 15.25 1.41 7.66
N GLY A 64 15.62 1.92 6.48
CA GLY A 64 14.89 1.66 5.24
C GLY A 64 14.52 0.18 5.13
N GLY A 65 13.22 -0.10 5.27
CA GLY A 65 12.63 -1.44 5.39
C GLY A 65 12.35 -1.93 6.82
N MET A 66 11.75 -1.05 7.63
CA MET A 66 10.69 -1.47 8.55
C MET A 66 9.60 -2.23 7.79
N LEU A 67 9.02 -3.23 8.44
CA LEU A 67 8.15 -4.21 7.80
C LEU A 67 6.93 -3.56 7.12
N ASP A 68 6.42 -2.45 7.65
CA ASP A 68 5.35 -1.63 7.09
C ASP A 68 5.76 -0.94 5.76
N THR A 69 6.88 -0.21 5.74
CA THR A 69 7.42 0.46 4.56
C THR A 69 7.85 -0.55 3.49
N TYR A 70 8.39 -1.69 3.91
CA TYR A 70 8.70 -2.81 3.03
C TYR A 70 7.42 -3.39 2.41
N THR A 71 6.37 -3.62 3.21
CA THR A 71 5.07 -4.09 2.74
C THR A 71 4.47 -3.13 1.70
N ALA A 72 4.46 -1.84 1.97
CA ALA A 72 3.95 -0.83 1.04
C ALA A 72 4.73 -0.83 -0.30
N SER A 73 6.05 -0.96 -0.23
CA SER A 73 6.92 -1.06 -1.41
C SER A 73 6.66 -2.35 -2.20
N LYS A 74 6.49 -3.48 -1.52
CA LYS A 74 6.25 -4.79 -2.16
C LYS A 74 4.88 -4.87 -2.82
N ARG A 75 3.85 -4.32 -2.17
CA ARG A 75 2.54 -4.10 -2.77
C ARG A 75 2.67 -3.31 -4.08
N TRP A 76 3.35 -2.17 -4.06
CA TRP A 76 3.49 -1.32 -5.26
C TRP A 76 4.27 -2.00 -6.40
N LEU A 77 5.33 -2.75 -6.07
CA LEU A 77 6.07 -3.54 -7.07
C LEU A 77 5.20 -4.64 -7.67
N LYS A 78 4.42 -5.35 -6.86
CA LYS A 78 3.52 -6.42 -7.31
C LYS A 78 2.35 -5.87 -8.14
N GLU A 79 1.78 -4.76 -7.70
CA GLU A 79 0.71 -4.05 -8.39
C GLU A 79 1.10 -3.72 -9.83
N GLN A 80 2.34 -3.28 -10.05
CA GLN A 80 2.83 -2.86 -11.38
C GLN A 80 3.52 -3.96 -12.20
N ALA A 81 3.69 -5.17 -11.66
CA ALA A 81 4.48 -6.23 -12.28
C ALA A 81 3.89 -6.76 -13.61
N GLY A 82 2.66 -6.38 -13.95
CA GLY A 82 1.89 -7.01 -15.01
C GLY A 82 1.26 -8.32 -14.56
N ILE A 83 0.31 -8.80 -15.35
CA ILE A 83 -0.30 -10.12 -15.20
C ILE A 83 -0.50 -10.76 -16.57
N THR A 84 -0.57 -12.09 -16.60
CA THR A 84 -1.11 -12.83 -17.74
C THR A 84 -2.57 -13.11 -17.47
N LEU A 85 -3.44 -12.72 -18.40
CA LEU A 85 -4.87 -12.98 -18.32
C LEU A 85 -5.19 -14.46 -18.56
N GLU A 86 -6.40 -14.89 -18.23
CA GLU A 86 -6.89 -16.24 -18.56
C GLU A 86 -6.88 -16.55 -20.06
N SER A 87 -6.92 -15.50 -20.91
CA SER A 87 -6.78 -15.60 -22.37
C SER A 87 -5.34 -15.79 -22.86
N ASP A 88 -4.38 -16.00 -21.96
CA ASP A 88 -2.93 -16.00 -22.20
C ASP A 88 -2.36 -14.65 -22.69
N MET A 89 -3.18 -13.60 -22.80
CA MET A 89 -2.71 -12.26 -23.16
C MET A 89 -2.00 -11.60 -21.97
N PRO A 90 -0.72 -11.19 -22.10
CA PRO A 90 -0.03 -10.47 -21.04
C PRO A 90 -0.38 -8.99 -21.07
N ILE A 91 -0.75 -8.43 -19.91
CA ILE A 91 -1.04 -7.01 -19.76
C ILE A 91 -0.09 -6.35 -18.77
N LYS A 92 0.16 -5.05 -18.98
CA LYS A 92 0.75 -4.19 -17.97
C LYS A 92 -0.31 -3.80 -16.95
N THR A 93 0.12 -3.52 -15.73
CA THR A 93 -0.74 -3.10 -14.62
C THR A 93 -0.24 -1.83 -13.94
N ASP A 94 0.73 -1.14 -14.55
CA ASP A 94 1.16 0.20 -14.14
C ASP A 94 0.02 1.23 -14.25
N ASP A 95 0.16 2.38 -13.56
CA ASP A 95 -0.87 3.42 -13.48
C ASP A 95 -1.42 3.84 -14.86
N ARG A 96 -0.54 3.87 -15.87
CA ARG A 96 -0.95 4.23 -17.24
C ARG A 96 -1.78 3.12 -17.87
N ALA A 97 -1.43 1.86 -17.66
CA ALA A 97 -2.23 0.73 -18.12
C ALA A 97 -3.59 0.68 -17.43
N GLN A 98 -3.65 0.91 -16.10
CA GLN A 98 -4.90 0.97 -15.34
C GLN A 98 -5.85 2.04 -15.89
N ALA A 99 -5.34 3.23 -16.18
CA ALA A 99 -6.13 4.31 -16.77
C ALA A 99 -6.64 3.95 -18.18
N LYS A 100 -5.81 3.31 -19.02
CA LYS A 100 -6.21 2.89 -20.37
C LYS A 100 -7.26 1.78 -20.36
N ILE A 101 -7.08 0.77 -19.50
CA ILE A 101 -8.03 -0.33 -19.35
C ILE A 101 -9.37 0.20 -18.85
N SER A 102 -9.36 1.12 -17.88
CA SER A 102 -10.58 1.82 -17.42
C SER A 102 -11.28 2.58 -18.56
N GLY A 103 -10.52 3.31 -19.39
CA GLY A 103 -11.05 4.01 -20.55
C GLY A 103 -11.65 3.07 -21.61
N ALA A 104 -10.99 1.95 -21.89
CA ALA A 104 -11.49 0.91 -22.78
C ALA A 104 -12.78 0.29 -22.22
N TYR A 105 -12.82 0.02 -20.92
CA TYR A 105 -14.01 -0.49 -20.24
C TYR A 105 -15.19 0.47 -20.38
N PHE A 106 -15.01 1.78 -20.18
CA PHE A 106 -16.07 2.75 -20.44
C PHE A 106 -16.58 2.73 -21.89
N ALA A 107 -15.69 2.53 -22.87
CA ALA A 107 -16.10 2.40 -24.28
C ALA A 107 -16.90 1.11 -24.53
N ALA A 108 -16.49 -0.02 -23.94
CA ALA A 108 -17.22 -1.29 -24.02
C ALA A 108 -18.62 -1.19 -23.39
N GLN A 109 -18.75 -0.50 -22.25
CA GLN A 109 -20.03 -0.22 -21.61
C GLN A 109 -20.95 0.68 -22.46
N ALA A 110 -20.36 1.59 -23.24
CA ALA A 110 -21.13 2.47 -24.12
C ALA A 110 -21.58 1.77 -25.41
N SER A 111 -20.88 0.74 -25.86
CA SER A 111 -21.21 0.00 -27.09
C SER A 111 -20.64 -1.41 -27.07
N SER A 112 -21.51 -2.40 -27.12
CA SER A 112 -21.13 -3.82 -27.24
C SER A 112 -20.51 -4.18 -28.60
N ALA A 113 -20.58 -3.28 -29.60
CA ALA A 113 -19.98 -3.47 -30.92
C ALA A 113 -18.52 -3.03 -31.00
N VAL A 114 -17.92 -2.58 -29.88
CA VAL A 114 -16.51 -2.18 -29.84
C VAL A 114 -15.62 -3.38 -30.19
N ILE A 115 -14.73 -3.14 -31.14
CA ILE A 115 -13.56 -3.97 -31.44
C ILE A 115 -12.37 -3.02 -31.53
N THR A 116 -11.33 -3.26 -30.75
CA THR A 116 -10.16 -2.38 -30.72
C THR A 116 -8.84 -3.17 -30.76
N PRO A 117 -7.83 -2.69 -31.51
CA PRO A 117 -6.49 -3.24 -31.41
C PRO A 117 -5.86 -2.85 -30.07
N TRP A 118 -5.41 -3.84 -29.31
CA TRP A 118 -4.71 -3.68 -28.04
C TRP A 118 -3.27 -4.13 -28.16
N HIS A 119 -2.33 -3.25 -27.81
CA HIS A 119 -0.92 -3.61 -27.71
C HIS A 119 -0.63 -4.22 -26.33
N ALA A 120 -0.43 -5.53 -26.31
CA ALA A 120 -0.12 -6.30 -25.11
C ALA A 120 1.34 -6.12 -24.66
N ALA A 121 1.65 -6.63 -23.46
CA ALA A 121 2.97 -6.46 -22.84
C ALA A 121 4.10 -7.23 -23.55
N ASP A 122 3.76 -8.26 -24.33
CA ASP A 122 4.67 -9.02 -25.19
C ASP A 122 5.01 -8.32 -26.52
N GLY A 123 4.37 -7.17 -26.79
CA GLY A 123 4.54 -6.43 -28.03
C GLY A 123 3.61 -6.87 -29.17
N ALA A 124 2.79 -7.91 -28.97
CA ALA A 124 1.79 -8.33 -29.94
C ALA A 124 0.55 -7.43 -29.89
N VAL A 125 -0.26 -7.52 -30.96
CA VAL A 125 -1.53 -6.80 -31.08
C VAL A 125 -2.67 -7.81 -31.04
N TYR A 126 -3.58 -7.63 -30.10
CA TYR A 126 -4.78 -8.44 -29.91
C TYR A 126 -6.00 -7.63 -30.34
N GLN A 127 -6.97 -8.27 -30.99
CA GLN A 127 -8.27 -7.63 -31.27
C GLN A 127 -9.20 -7.92 -30.11
N LEU A 128 -9.52 -6.90 -29.31
CA LEU A 128 -10.39 -7.06 -28.15
C LEU A 128 -11.81 -6.60 -28.47
N SER A 129 -12.77 -7.49 -28.27
CA SER A 129 -14.19 -7.18 -28.24
C SER A 129 -14.59 -6.47 -26.93
N ALA A 130 -15.81 -5.94 -26.85
CA ALA A 130 -16.35 -5.43 -25.59
C ALA A 130 -16.27 -6.46 -24.45
N THR A 131 -16.58 -7.73 -24.71
CA THR A 131 -16.50 -8.82 -23.72
C THR A 131 -15.06 -9.08 -23.28
N ASP A 132 -14.08 -9.05 -24.20
CA ASP A 132 -12.67 -9.22 -23.84
C ASP A 132 -12.17 -8.08 -22.96
N ILE A 133 -12.62 -6.84 -23.23
CA ILE A 133 -12.29 -5.66 -22.44
C ILE A 133 -12.90 -5.76 -21.03
N GLU A 134 -14.16 -6.20 -20.92
CA GLU A 134 -14.82 -6.41 -19.63
C GLU A 134 -14.06 -7.43 -18.77
N GLN A 135 -13.66 -8.56 -19.36
CA GLN A 135 -12.88 -9.59 -18.65
C GLN A 135 -11.49 -9.08 -18.25
N MET A 136 -10.77 -8.42 -19.17
CA MET A 136 -9.49 -7.78 -18.88
C MET A 136 -9.59 -6.81 -17.69
N ASN A 137 -10.67 -6.04 -17.61
CA ASN A 137 -10.91 -5.12 -16.49
C ASN A 137 -11.20 -5.86 -15.18
N VAL A 138 -12.01 -6.92 -15.20
CA VAL A 138 -12.29 -7.75 -14.02
C VAL A 138 -11.00 -8.40 -13.48
N GLU A 139 -10.18 -8.95 -14.35
CA GLU A 139 -8.91 -9.58 -13.97
C GLU A 139 -7.90 -8.56 -13.44
N LEU A 140 -7.78 -7.38 -14.07
CA LEU A 140 -6.96 -6.27 -13.57
C LEU A 140 -7.39 -5.86 -12.15
N LEU A 141 -8.68 -5.58 -11.95
CA LEU A 141 -9.18 -5.13 -10.66
C LEU A 141 -9.02 -6.22 -9.59
N THR A 142 -9.16 -7.50 -9.98
CA THR A 142 -8.92 -8.64 -9.09
C THR A 142 -7.46 -8.72 -8.65
N HIS A 143 -6.50 -8.52 -9.55
CA HIS A 143 -5.08 -8.44 -9.21
C HIS A 143 -4.76 -7.26 -8.29
N ILE A 144 -5.27 -6.06 -8.58
CA ILE A 144 -5.05 -4.88 -7.75
C ILE A 144 -5.62 -5.12 -6.35
N ASN A 145 -6.87 -5.56 -6.25
CA ASN A 145 -7.51 -5.86 -4.97
C ASN A 145 -6.72 -6.92 -4.19
N ALA A 146 -6.17 -7.94 -4.87
CA ALA A 146 -5.30 -8.93 -4.24
C ALA A 146 -4.07 -8.30 -3.58
N CYS A 147 -3.39 -7.39 -4.28
CA CYS A 147 -2.19 -6.72 -3.78
C CYS A 147 -2.50 -5.93 -2.50
N PHE A 148 -3.63 -5.21 -2.49
CA PHE A 148 -4.08 -4.47 -1.31
C PHE A 148 -4.54 -5.38 -0.17
N SER A 149 -5.27 -6.46 -0.47
CA SER A 149 -5.75 -7.40 0.55
C SER A 149 -4.58 -8.10 1.24
N VAL A 150 -3.57 -8.58 0.48
CA VAL A 150 -2.34 -9.16 1.05
C VAL A 150 -1.59 -8.13 1.88
N SER A 151 -1.50 -6.88 1.42
CA SER A 151 -0.87 -5.81 2.19
C SER A 151 -1.59 -5.58 3.53
N ALA A 152 -2.92 -5.61 3.56
CA ALA A 152 -3.71 -5.44 4.79
C ALA A 152 -3.49 -6.60 5.77
N ASP A 153 -3.51 -7.84 5.27
CA ASP A 153 -3.25 -9.04 6.07
C ASP A 153 -1.83 -9.01 6.67
N VAL A 154 -0.84 -8.57 5.89
CA VAL A 154 0.54 -8.44 6.34
C VAL A 154 0.69 -7.38 7.41
N LEU A 155 0.09 -6.19 7.23
CA LEU A 155 0.13 -5.13 8.22
C LEU A 155 -0.54 -5.57 9.54
N SER A 156 -1.67 -6.26 9.47
CA SER A 156 -2.31 -6.85 10.65
C SER A 156 -1.42 -7.89 11.34
N GLY A 157 -0.70 -8.72 10.57
CA GLY A 157 0.28 -9.65 11.11
C GLY A 157 1.49 -8.98 11.76
N ILE A 158 1.93 -7.83 11.25
CA ILE A 158 2.99 -7.02 11.86
C ILE A 158 2.51 -6.44 13.19
N GLU A 159 1.30 -5.89 13.23
CA GLU A 159 0.68 -5.36 14.46
C GLU A 159 0.49 -6.44 15.53
N ALA A 160 0.07 -7.65 15.12
CA ALA A 160 -0.08 -8.80 16.00
C ALA A 160 1.25 -9.47 16.40
N GLY A 161 2.38 -9.02 15.84
CA GLY A 161 3.70 -9.61 16.08
C GLY A 161 3.91 -11.00 15.47
N THR A 162 3.04 -11.45 14.56
CA THR A 162 3.15 -12.74 13.85
C THR A 162 4.03 -12.65 12.60
N ILE A 163 4.13 -11.45 12.00
CA ILE A 163 5.08 -11.12 10.94
C ILE A 163 6.16 -10.21 11.53
N THR A 164 7.39 -10.71 11.55
CA THR A 164 8.55 -10.05 12.16
C THR A 164 9.74 -9.95 11.21
N THR A 165 9.63 -10.48 9.98
CA THR A 165 10.72 -10.56 9.00
C THR A 165 10.25 -10.18 7.59
N ARG A 166 11.19 -9.77 6.74
CA ARG A 166 10.90 -9.43 5.33
C ARG A 166 10.59 -10.67 4.51
N GLU A 167 11.18 -11.80 4.86
CA GLU A 167 10.98 -13.09 4.22
C GLU A 167 9.53 -13.58 4.39
N GLN A 168 8.90 -13.31 5.53
CA GLN A 168 7.47 -13.57 5.73
C GLN A 168 6.58 -12.68 4.85
N ILE A 169 6.98 -11.42 4.64
CA ILE A 169 6.29 -10.51 3.72
C ILE A 169 6.45 -11.00 2.28
N ASP A 170 7.65 -11.40 1.88
CA ASP A 170 7.94 -11.99 0.58
C ASP A 170 7.10 -13.23 0.30
N ALA A 171 7.00 -14.11 1.30
CA ALA A 171 6.18 -15.30 1.21
C ALA A 171 4.69 -14.95 1.03
N ALA A 172 4.18 -13.95 1.76
CA ALA A 172 2.79 -13.49 1.63
C ALA A 172 2.47 -12.96 0.22
N PHE A 173 3.35 -12.15 -0.38
CA PHE A 173 3.17 -11.62 -1.75
C PHE A 173 3.46 -12.63 -2.87
N SER A 174 4.05 -13.78 -2.53
CA SER A 174 4.32 -14.89 -3.46
C SER A 174 3.23 -15.96 -3.44
N ALA A 175 2.39 -15.99 -2.38
CA ALA A 175 1.32 -16.95 -2.25
C ALA A 175 0.21 -16.73 -3.31
N PRO A 176 -0.42 -17.79 -3.82
CA PRO A 176 -1.62 -17.66 -4.64
C PRO A 176 -2.75 -16.98 -3.86
N MET A 177 -3.57 -16.20 -4.58
CA MET A 177 -4.77 -15.60 -3.98
C MET A 177 -5.70 -16.65 -3.39
N THR A 178 -6.21 -16.36 -2.20
CA THR A 178 -7.29 -17.14 -1.59
C THR A 178 -8.60 -16.97 -2.36
N GLN A 179 -9.53 -17.93 -2.24
CA GLN A 179 -10.84 -17.79 -2.89
C GLN A 179 -11.61 -16.57 -2.38
N ALA A 180 -11.50 -16.23 -1.10
CA ALA A 180 -12.13 -15.05 -0.52
C ALA A 180 -11.64 -13.75 -1.19
N GLN A 181 -10.34 -13.64 -1.48
CA GLN A 181 -9.77 -12.49 -2.18
C GLN A 181 -10.21 -12.41 -3.65
N LYS A 182 -10.48 -13.55 -4.29
CA LYS A 182 -11.03 -13.59 -5.67
C LYS A 182 -12.50 -13.21 -5.72
N ASP A 183 -13.25 -13.48 -4.66
CA ASP A 183 -14.70 -13.31 -4.60
C ASP A 183 -15.16 -11.87 -4.29
N TRP A 184 -14.24 -10.90 -4.24
CA TRP A 184 -14.52 -9.52 -3.86
C TRP A 184 -15.53 -8.79 -4.77
N LEU A 185 -15.65 -9.20 -6.04
CA LEU A 185 -16.65 -8.68 -6.99
C LEU A 185 -18.00 -9.40 -6.93
N LYS A 186 -18.11 -10.52 -6.19
CA LYS A 186 -19.41 -11.18 -6.03
C LYS A 186 -20.29 -10.24 -5.21
N LYS A 187 -21.37 -9.73 -5.82
CA LYS A 187 -22.42 -9.02 -5.08
C LYS A 187 -22.82 -9.90 -3.89
N ALA A 188 -22.85 -9.32 -2.69
CA ALA A 188 -23.57 -9.93 -1.57
C ALA A 188 -24.98 -10.26 -2.10
N GLY A 189 -25.27 -11.55 -2.19
CA GLY A 189 -26.58 -12.06 -2.62
C GLY A 189 -27.66 -11.65 -1.65
#